data_AF-A0A381USF4-F1
#
_entry.id   AF-A0A381USF4-F1
#
_cell.length_a   1.000
_cell.length_b   1.000
_cell.length_c   1.000
_cell.angle_alpha   90.00
_cell.angle_beta   90.00
_cell.angle_gamma   90.00
#
_symmetry.space_group_name_H-M   'P 1'
#
loop_
_entity.id
_entity.type
_entity.pdbx_description
1 polymer ?
#
loop_
_entity_poly.entity_id
_entity_poly.type
_entity_poly.pdbx_seq_one_letter_code
_entity_poly.pdbx_strand_id
1 'polypeptide(L)'
;MFARRNYCVTCALLFTLVGTSAAQTPSVPKLLVVLVVDQMRADYVERFQGQWTKGLRRLIDEGAWFRQAAYPYFQTNTCVGHATISTGALPETHGIIGNAWHDRASAMLRRCADDE
;
A
#
# COMPACT_ATOMS: atom_id res chain seq x y z
N MET A 1 -55.21 2.96 -48.02
CA MET A 1 -53.81 2.51 -48.04
C MET A 1 -52.95 3.55 -47.30
N PHE A 2 -52.93 3.52 -45.97
CA PHE A 2 -51.95 4.24 -45.15
C PHE A 2 -51.75 3.45 -43.86
N ALA A 3 -50.59 2.82 -43.75
CA ALA A 3 -50.23 1.89 -42.70
C ALA A 3 -49.97 2.64 -41.38
N ARG A 4 -50.74 2.31 -40.34
CA ARG A 4 -50.40 2.59 -38.95
C ARG A 4 -49.21 1.71 -38.58
N ARG A 5 -48.03 2.30 -38.37
CA ARG A 5 -46.82 1.55 -38.02
C ARG A 5 -46.49 1.75 -36.54
N ASN A 6 -46.72 0.67 -35.79
CA ASN A 6 -46.52 0.55 -34.35
C ASN A 6 -45.02 0.54 -34.02
N TYR A 7 -44.41 1.72 -33.91
CA TYR A 7 -43.05 1.91 -33.40
C TYR A 7 -43.08 2.55 -32.03
N CYS A 8 -43.64 1.87 -31.02
CA CYS A 8 -43.58 2.40 -29.66
C CYS A 8 -43.38 1.34 -28.56
N VAL A 9 -43.34 0.06 -28.92
CA VAL A 9 -43.35 -1.05 -27.94
C VAL A 9 -41.97 -1.70 -27.76
N THR A 10 -41.04 -1.52 -28.70
CA THR A 10 -39.74 -2.22 -28.67
C THR A 10 -38.62 -1.50 -27.91
N CYS A 11 -38.75 -0.21 -27.57
CA CYS A 11 -37.73 0.50 -26.77
C CYS A 11 -37.94 0.41 -25.26
N ALA A 12 -39.09 -0.07 -24.78
CA ALA A 12 -39.42 -0.05 -23.35
C ALA A 12 -38.91 -1.28 -22.57
N LEU A 13 -38.38 -2.31 -23.24
CA LEU A 13 -38.01 -3.59 -22.61
C LEU A 13 -36.52 -3.71 -22.23
N LEU A 14 -35.67 -2.71 -22.55
CA LEU A 14 -34.23 -2.76 -22.28
C LEU A 14 -33.77 -1.97 -21.04
N PHE A 15 -34.69 -1.39 -20.27
CA PHE A 15 -34.33 -0.44 -19.18
C PHE A 15 -34.57 -0.93 -17.75
N THR A 16 -34.93 -2.19 -17.51
CA THR A 16 -35.38 -2.66 -16.18
C THR A 16 -34.42 -3.61 -15.45
N LEU A 17 -33.11 -3.48 -15.67
CA LEU A 17 -32.09 -4.20 -14.90
C LEU A 17 -31.05 -3.25 -14.28
N VAL A 18 -31.51 -2.16 -13.68
CA VAL A 18 -30.71 -1.47 -12.66
C VAL A 18 -30.86 -2.26 -11.37
N GLY A 19 -30.07 -3.34 -11.26
CA GLY A 19 -29.92 -4.07 -10.01
C GLY A 19 -29.38 -3.12 -8.96
N THR A 20 -30.13 -2.91 -7.88
CA THR A 20 -29.62 -2.25 -6.68
C THR A 20 -28.54 -3.13 -6.08
N SER A 21 -27.27 -2.91 -6.44
CA SER A 21 -26.14 -3.46 -5.70
C SER A 21 -26.21 -2.87 -4.29
N ALA A 22 -26.69 -3.66 -3.34
CA ALA A 22 -26.54 -3.34 -1.93
C ALA A 22 -25.04 -3.16 -1.68
N ALA A 23 -24.64 -1.95 -1.26
CA ALA A 23 -23.27 -1.69 -0.88
C ALA A 23 -22.92 -2.64 0.27
N GLN A 24 -22.12 -3.67 -0.03
CA GLN A 24 -21.54 -4.51 1.00
C GLN A 24 -20.63 -3.61 1.83
N THR A 25 -21.02 -3.34 3.08
CA THR A 25 -20.13 -2.69 4.03
C THR A 25 -18.86 -3.50 4.11
N PRO A 26 -17.70 -2.95 3.71
CA PRO A 26 -16.44 -3.69 3.77
C PRO A 26 -16.24 -4.18 5.21
N SER A 27 -16.02 -5.47 5.39
CA SER A 27 -15.69 -5.98 6.71
C SER A 27 -14.35 -5.40 7.12
N VAL A 28 -14.32 -4.70 8.25
CA VAL A 28 -13.08 -4.14 8.78
C VAL A 28 -12.21 -5.30 9.29
N PRO A 29 -10.94 -5.40 8.86
CA PRO A 29 -10.03 -6.42 9.37
C PRO A 29 -9.87 -6.29 10.89
N LYS A 30 -9.97 -7.40 11.61
CA LYS A 30 -9.76 -7.42 13.08
C LYS A 30 -8.28 -7.37 13.48
N LEU A 31 -7.38 -7.67 12.54
CA LEU A 31 -5.94 -7.70 12.75
C LEU A 31 -5.25 -7.09 11.52
N LEU A 32 -4.36 -6.14 11.78
CA LEU A 32 -3.43 -5.62 10.80
C LEU A 32 -2.03 -6.13 11.14
N VAL A 33 -1.34 -6.70 10.15
CA VAL A 33 0.05 -7.13 10.27
C VAL A 33 0.90 -6.29 9.32
N VAL A 34 1.81 -5.50 9.89
CA VAL A 34 2.83 -4.76 9.12
C VAL A 34 4.10 -5.60 9.14
N LEU A 35 4.50 -6.12 7.98
CA LEU A 35 5.71 -6.91 7.82
C LEU A 35 6.75 -6.12 7.01
N VAL A 36 7.87 -5.81 7.64
CA VAL A 36 9.01 -5.14 7.00
C VAL A 36 10.19 -6.12 6.99
N VAL A 37 10.67 -6.46 5.80
CA VAL A 37 11.86 -7.31 5.63
C VAL A 37 13.07 -6.39 5.43
N ASP A 38 13.99 -6.38 6.39
CA ASP A 38 15.15 -5.47 6.34
C ASP A 38 16.03 -5.77 5.13
N GLN A 39 16.49 -4.70 4.48
CA GLN A 39 17.34 -4.73 3.31
C GLN A 39 16.80 -5.55 2.10
N MET A 40 15.49 -5.80 2.04
CA MET A 40 14.86 -6.51 0.92
C MET A 40 14.67 -5.59 -0.28
N ARG A 41 15.59 -5.67 -1.24
CA ARG A 41 15.51 -4.92 -2.50
C ARG A 41 14.35 -5.41 -3.36
N ALA A 42 13.78 -4.50 -4.15
CA ALA A 42 12.66 -4.81 -5.06
C ALA A 42 13.01 -5.90 -6.10
N ASP A 43 14.23 -5.90 -6.64
CA ASP A 43 14.66 -6.87 -7.66
C ASP A 43 14.78 -8.32 -7.12
N TYR A 44 14.82 -8.51 -5.80
CA TYR A 44 14.79 -9.85 -5.22
C TYR A 44 13.45 -10.54 -5.46
N VAL A 45 12.35 -9.79 -5.53
CA VAL A 45 11.05 -10.32 -5.91
C VAL A 45 11.12 -10.92 -7.30
N GLU A 46 11.61 -10.17 -8.28
CA GLU A 46 11.70 -10.65 -9.66
C GLU A 46 12.66 -11.84 -9.80
N ARG A 47 13.80 -11.78 -9.13
CA ARG A 47 14.87 -12.80 -9.21
C ARG A 47 14.50 -14.12 -8.55
N PHE A 48 13.80 -14.09 -7.41
CA PHE A 48 13.60 -15.27 -6.56
C PHE A 48 12.16 -15.76 -6.45
N GLN A 49 11.16 -15.02 -6.97
CA GLN A 49 9.75 -15.43 -6.89
C GLN A 49 9.44 -16.81 -7.46
N GLY A 50 10.23 -17.31 -8.41
CA GLY A 50 10.07 -18.66 -8.96
C GLY A 50 10.37 -19.78 -7.94
N GLN A 51 11.07 -19.46 -6.85
CA GLN A 51 11.38 -20.39 -5.76
C GLN A 51 10.33 -20.35 -4.64
N TRP A 52 9.41 -19.39 -4.65
CA TRP A 52 8.41 -19.21 -3.59
C TRP A 52 7.12 -19.96 -3.93
N THR A 53 6.69 -20.83 -3.02
CA THR A 53 5.47 -21.64 -3.20
C THR A 53 4.30 -21.22 -2.31
N LYS A 54 4.56 -20.44 -1.25
CA LYS A 54 3.58 -19.94 -0.26
C LYS A 54 4.04 -18.58 0.27
N GLY A 55 3.35 -18.03 1.29
CA GLY A 55 3.79 -16.84 2.02
C GLY A 55 3.94 -15.62 1.12
N LEU A 56 5.19 -15.23 0.81
CA LEU A 56 5.49 -14.14 -0.13
C LEU A 56 4.86 -14.35 -1.51
N ARG A 57 4.78 -15.60 -2.00
CA ARG A 57 4.11 -15.90 -3.27
C ARG A 57 2.65 -15.47 -3.26
N ARG A 58 1.95 -15.74 -2.16
CA ARG A 58 0.55 -15.36 -1.97
C ARG A 58 0.37 -13.85 -2.02
N LEU A 59 1.27 -13.09 -1.39
CA LEU A 59 1.22 -11.62 -1.40
C LEU A 59 1.36 -11.04 -2.82
N ILE A 60 2.10 -11.71 -3.70
CA ILE A 60 2.31 -11.28 -5.09
C ILE A 60 1.12 -11.66 -5.98
N ASP A 61 0.60 -12.88 -5.83
CA ASP A 61 -0.47 -13.41 -6.69
C ASP A 61 -1.86 -12.87 -6.32
N GLU A 62 -2.15 -12.72 -5.02
CA GLU A 62 -3.48 -12.34 -4.50
C GLU A 62 -3.52 -10.91 -3.94
N GLY A 63 -2.37 -10.28 -3.74
CA GLY A 63 -2.27 -8.97 -3.10
C GLY A 63 -2.18 -7.79 -4.07
N ALA A 64 -2.09 -6.60 -3.49
CA ALA A 64 -1.77 -5.39 -4.25
C ALA A 64 -0.25 -5.18 -4.29
N TRP A 65 0.32 -5.13 -5.50
CA TRP A 65 1.78 -4.99 -5.69
C TRP A 65 2.16 -3.63 -6.28
N PHE A 66 2.78 -2.80 -5.46
CA PHE A 66 3.29 -1.47 -5.84
C PHE A 66 4.75 -1.55 -6.29
N ARG A 67 4.98 -1.66 -7.60
CA ARG A 67 6.32 -1.86 -8.18
C ARG A 67 7.21 -0.61 -8.24
N GLN A 68 6.59 0.56 -8.12
CA GLN A 68 7.25 1.87 -8.20
C GLN A 68 7.28 2.56 -6.84
N ALA A 69 7.18 1.80 -5.75
CA ALA A 69 7.36 2.33 -4.40
C ALA A 69 8.83 2.69 -4.18
N ALA A 70 9.09 3.87 -3.64
CA ALA A 70 10.42 4.37 -3.37
C ALA A 70 10.41 5.21 -2.10
N TYR A 71 11.55 5.29 -1.42
CA TYR A 71 11.77 6.24 -0.33
C TYR A 71 12.13 7.60 -0.93
N PRO A 72 11.30 8.65 -0.79
CA PRO A 72 11.55 9.96 -1.40
C PRO A 72 12.49 10.81 -0.53
N TYR A 73 13.51 10.19 0.07
CA TYR A 73 14.48 10.84 0.94
C TYR A 73 15.83 10.13 0.88
N PHE A 74 16.88 10.85 1.27
CA PHE A 74 18.26 10.40 1.10
C PHE A 74 18.69 9.29 2.07
N GLN A 75 18.32 9.39 3.35
CA GLN A 75 18.76 8.48 4.41
C GLN A 75 17.91 7.20 4.41
N THR A 76 18.23 6.25 3.54
CA THR A 76 17.53 4.95 3.45
C THR A 76 18.06 3.93 4.47
N ASN A 77 18.10 4.34 5.73
CA ASN A 77 18.57 3.54 6.88
C ASN A 77 17.38 2.91 7.61
N THR A 78 17.64 1.87 8.39
CA THR A 78 16.63 1.07 9.12
C THR A 78 15.64 1.94 9.91
N CYS A 79 16.12 2.80 10.81
CA CYS A 79 15.25 3.59 11.69
C CYS A 79 14.38 4.59 10.92
N VAL A 80 14.95 5.25 9.89
CA VAL A 80 14.23 6.21 9.06
C VAL A 80 13.12 5.51 8.29
N GLY A 81 13.43 4.38 7.63
CA GLY A 81 12.46 3.57 6.91
C GLY A 81 11.31 3.06 7.78
N HIS A 82 11.61 2.53 8.96
CA HIS A 82 10.58 2.02 9.87
C HIS A 82 9.68 3.13 10.42
N ALA A 83 10.25 4.30 10.75
CA ALA A 83 9.47 5.46 11.18
C ALA A 83 8.54 5.96 10.07
N THR A 84 9.03 6.07 8.83
CA THR A 84 8.19 6.47 7.68
C THR A 84 7.04 5.48 7.44
N ILE A 85 7.32 4.16 7.42
CA ILE A 85 6.27 3.13 7.22
C ILE A 85 5.22 3.17 8.34
N SER A 86 5.65 3.36 9.59
CA SER A 86 4.76 3.28 10.76
C SER A 86 3.93 4.53 10.98
N THR A 87 4.40 5.69 10.52
CA THR A 87 3.73 6.99 10.73
C THR A 87 3.02 7.53 9.49
N GLY A 88 3.43 7.09 8.30
CA GLY A 88 2.99 7.69 7.03
C GLY A 88 3.57 9.08 6.78
N ALA A 89 4.51 9.55 7.62
CA ALA A 89 5.16 10.86 7.50
C ALA A 89 6.60 10.72 6.98
N LEU A 90 7.18 11.81 6.47
CA LEU A 90 8.57 11.85 6.01
C LEU A 90 9.53 12.25 7.15
N PRO A 91 10.86 12.04 7.00
CA PRO A 91 11.85 12.36 8.03
C PRO A 91 11.82 13.81 8.52
N GLU A 92 11.50 14.75 7.64
CA GLU A 92 11.31 16.16 7.98
C GLU A 92 10.13 16.41 8.95
N THR A 93 9.17 15.49 9.01
CA THR A 93 7.98 15.56 9.85
C THR A 93 8.14 14.72 11.12
N HIS A 94 8.60 13.46 11.01
CA HIS A 94 8.72 12.57 12.18
C HIS A 94 10.07 12.68 12.92
N GLY A 95 11.04 13.44 12.41
CA GLY A 95 12.29 13.78 13.11
C GLY A 95 13.37 12.67 13.17
N ILE A 96 13.03 11.41 12.91
CA ILE A 96 14.01 10.33 12.76
C ILE A 96 14.78 10.47 11.43
N ILE A 97 16.01 10.98 11.51
CA ILE A 97 16.85 11.32 10.34
C ILE A 97 17.98 10.33 10.05
N GLY A 98 18.18 9.32 10.90
CA GLY A 98 19.21 8.30 10.72
C GLY A 98 19.12 7.22 11.80
N ASN A 99 19.98 6.21 11.71
CA ASN A 99 20.14 5.25 12.81
C ASN A 99 20.85 5.90 14.01
N ALA A 100 21.67 6.91 13.75
CA ALA A 100 22.25 7.78 14.75
C ALA A 100 22.52 9.17 14.16
N TRP A 101 22.52 10.20 15.01
CA TRP A 101 22.87 11.57 14.64
C TRP A 101 23.53 12.30 15.80
N HIS A 102 24.33 13.32 15.49
CA HIS A 102 24.91 14.17 16.50
C HIS A 102 23.87 15.15 17.04
N ASP A 103 23.50 15.01 18.30
CA ASP A 103 22.65 15.97 18.99
C ASP A 103 23.51 17.17 19.46
N ARG A 104 23.15 18.35 18.99
CA ARG A 104 23.90 19.58 19.31
C ARG A 104 23.69 20.03 20.76
N ALA A 105 22.54 19.70 21.36
CA ALA A 105 22.24 20.14 22.72
C ALA A 105 23.08 19.37 23.75
N SER A 106 23.18 18.05 23.60
CA SER A 106 24.02 17.20 24.45
C SER A 106 25.48 17.11 24.00
N ALA A 107 25.80 17.53 22.77
CA ALA A 107 27.10 17.32 22.12
C ALA A 107 27.50 15.83 22.04
N MET A 108 26.50 14.95 21.90
CA MET A 108 26.67 13.50 21.85
C MET A 108 26.06 12.91 20.59
N LEU A 109 26.59 11.75 20.17
CA LEU A 109 25.96 10.92 19.17
C LEU A 109 24.77 10.18 19.82
N ARG A 110 23.55 10.41 19.31
CA ARG A 110 22.32 9.73 19.73
C ARG A 110 21.92 8.68 18.71
N ARG A 111 21.49 7.51 19.15
CA ARG A 111 20.83 6.51 18.30
C ARG A 111 19.32 6.77 18.27
N CYS A 112 18.67 6.26 17.24
CA CYS A 112 17.23 6.42 17.00
C CYS A 112 16.30 5.84 18.08
N ALA A 113 16.80 4.93 18.92
CA ALA A 113 16.05 4.26 19.97
C ALA A 113 16.81 4.29 21.30
N ASP A 114 17.55 5.37 21.55
CA ASP A 114 18.10 5.60 22.89
C ASP A 114 16.97 6.04 23.83
N ASP A 115 16.94 5.46 25.03
CA ASP A 115 15.92 5.70 26.06
C ASP A 115 16.31 6.81 27.06
N GLU A 116 17.54 7.33 26.92
CA GLU A 116 18.11 8.42 27.73
C GLU A 116 18.24 9.68 26.87
#